data_AF-A0A539ENE9-F1
#
_entry.id   AF-A0A539ENE9-F1
#
_cell.length_a   1.000
_cell.length_b   1.000
_cell.length_c   1.000
_cell.angle_alpha   90.00
_cell.angle_beta   90.00
_cell.angle_gamma   90.00
#
_symmetry.space_group_name_H-M   'P 1'
#
loop_
_entity.id
_entity.type
_entity.pdbx_description
1 polymer ?
#
loop_
_entity_poly.entity_id
_entity_poly.type
_entity_poly.pdbx_seq_one_letter_code
_entity_poly.pdbx_strand_id
1 'polypeptide(L)'
;MAAPSAQTFPCPGCGSPLTVRAAGRTQSVACGYCGAVADAQDPAHKLLSKYASAVRYEPLIPLGTRGVLRGEKWECIGYMRRAVRYYGVDYEWGEYVLHNPLKGFRWLIESDGHWTFYETLTEPPLETGS
;
A
#
# COMPACT_ATOMS: atom_id res chain seq x y z
N MET A 1 6.08 -19.54 -10.45
CA MET A 1 6.10 -18.30 -9.65
C MET A 1 4.88 -18.31 -8.75
N ALA A 2 5.07 -18.22 -7.43
CA ALA A 2 3.99 -18.36 -6.46
C ALA A 2 3.01 -17.18 -6.55
N ALA A 3 1.71 -17.48 -6.55
CA ALA A 3 0.67 -16.47 -6.32
C ALA A 3 0.96 -15.75 -4.99
N PRO A 4 0.60 -14.46 -4.86
CA PRO A 4 0.79 -13.77 -3.60
C PRO A 4 -0.06 -14.50 -2.54
N SER A 5 0.60 -15.14 -1.57
CA SER A 5 -0.11 -15.80 -0.48
C SER A 5 -0.62 -14.73 0.47
N ALA A 6 -1.92 -14.78 0.74
CA ALA A 6 -2.50 -13.96 1.78
C ALA A 6 -2.17 -14.58 3.13
N GLN A 7 -1.56 -13.81 4.03
CA GLN A 7 -1.34 -14.19 5.43
C GLN A 7 -2.25 -13.35 6.30
N THR A 8 -2.84 -13.94 7.34
CA THR A 8 -3.63 -13.20 8.34
C THR A 8 -3.08 -13.46 9.73
N PHE A 9 -2.94 -12.41 10.53
CA PHE A 9 -2.50 -12.47 11.92
C PHE A 9 -3.23 -11.43 12.78
N PRO A 10 -3.33 -11.62 14.11
CA PRO A 10 -4.00 -10.66 14.99
C PRO A 10 -3.18 -9.37 15.13
N CYS A 11 -3.85 -8.22 15.12
CA CYS A 11 -3.23 -6.93 15.33
C CYS A 11 -2.60 -6.85 16.74
N PRO A 12 -1.30 -6.52 16.89
CA PRO A 12 -0.65 -6.42 18.20
C PRO A 12 -1.22 -5.31 19.08
N GLY A 13 -1.94 -4.34 18.50
CA GLY A 13 -2.52 -3.21 19.24
C GLY A 13 -3.97 -3.41 19.71
N CYS A 14 -4.76 -4.29 19.07
CA CYS A 14 -6.18 -4.45 19.42
C CYS A 14 -6.79 -5.85 19.15
N GLY A 15 -6.02 -6.78 18.60
CA GLY A 15 -6.47 -8.14 18.30
C GLY A 15 -7.28 -8.31 17.01
N SER A 16 -7.70 -7.24 16.32
CA SER A 16 -8.42 -7.35 15.04
C SER A 16 -7.58 -8.07 13.97
N PRO A 17 -8.19 -8.81 13.03
CA PRO A 17 -7.43 -9.49 11.98
C PRO A 17 -6.74 -8.50 11.04
N LEU A 18 -5.45 -8.74 10.76
CA LEU A 18 -4.65 -8.05 9.75
C LEU A 18 -4.34 -9.00 8.61
N THR A 19 -4.83 -8.68 7.40
CA THR A 19 -4.58 -9.49 6.20
C THR A 19 -3.52 -8.83 5.32
N VAL A 20 -2.39 -9.52 5.14
CA VAL A 20 -1.31 -9.15 4.24
C VAL A 20 -1.48 -9.93 2.94
N ARG A 21 -1.82 -9.23 1.85
CA ARG A 21 -2.12 -9.88 0.56
C ARG A 21 -0.88 -10.30 -0.22
N ALA A 22 0.28 -9.69 0.03
CA ALA A 22 1.56 -10.06 -0.56
C ALA A 22 2.57 -10.47 0.52
N ALA A 23 2.29 -11.59 1.20
CA ALA A 23 3.15 -12.09 2.27
C ALA A 23 4.57 -12.38 1.75
N GLY A 24 5.58 -12.14 2.60
CA GLY A 24 7.00 -12.21 2.23
C GLY A 24 7.53 -11.02 1.42
N ARG A 25 6.66 -10.16 0.86
CA ARG A 25 7.05 -8.93 0.15
C ARG A 25 6.58 -7.66 0.85
N THR A 26 5.53 -7.75 1.65
CA THR A 26 5.00 -6.62 2.44
C THR A 26 5.91 -6.40 3.65
N GLN A 27 6.33 -5.14 3.85
CA GLN A 27 7.20 -4.74 4.96
C GLN A 27 6.40 -4.47 6.23
N SER A 28 5.30 -3.73 6.11
CA SER A 28 4.44 -3.37 7.22
C SER A 28 2.98 -3.34 6.80
N VAL A 29 2.08 -3.50 7.77
CA VAL A 29 0.63 -3.47 7.56
C VAL A 29 -0.04 -2.61 8.64
N ALA A 30 -0.91 -1.70 8.20
CA ALA A 30 -1.66 -0.82 9.08
C ALA A 30 -3.03 -1.41 9.42
N CYS A 31 -3.43 -1.31 10.69
CA CYS A 31 -4.71 -1.72 11.19
C CYS A 31 -5.77 -0.64 10.92
N GLY A 32 -6.80 -0.98 10.13
CA GLY A 32 -7.94 -0.10 9.89
C GLY A 32 -8.82 0.15 11.13
N TYR A 33 -8.71 -0.68 12.17
CA TYR A 33 -9.50 -0.53 13.40
C TYR A 33 -8.87 0.41 14.41
N CYS A 34 -7.60 0.16 14.79
CA CYS A 34 -6.94 0.88 15.88
C CYS A 34 -5.74 1.74 15.46
N GLY A 35 -5.40 1.77 14.17
CA GLY A 35 -4.28 2.55 13.63
C GLY A 35 -2.89 2.00 13.97
N ALA A 36 -2.79 0.82 14.58
CA ALA A 36 -1.51 0.15 14.80
C ALA A 36 -0.86 -0.26 13.47
N VAL A 37 0.45 -0.05 13.33
CA VAL A 37 1.25 -0.52 12.20
C VAL A 37 2.13 -1.66 12.72
N ALA A 38 1.96 -2.84 12.15
CA ALA A 38 2.72 -4.03 12.50
C ALA A 38 3.80 -4.33 11.45
N ASP A 39 4.90 -4.89 11.90
CA ASP A 39 5.93 -5.48 11.05
C ASP A 39 5.39 -6.78 10.42
N ALA A 40 5.33 -6.84 9.10
CA ALA A 40 4.82 -8.01 8.38
C ALA A 40 5.92 -9.06 8.11
N GLN A 41 7.20 -8.72 8.32
CA GLN A 41 8.33 -9.62 8.12
C GLN A 41 8.82 -10.27 9.42
N ASP A 42 8.65 -9.60 10.57
CA ASP A 42 8.97 -10.17 11.87
C ASP A 42 7.97 -11.31 12.21
N PRO A 43 8.43 -12.55 12.53
CA PRO A 43 7.55 -13.66 12.90
C PRO A 43 6.65 -13.38 14.11
N ALA A 44 7.06 -12.45 14.99
CA ALA A 44 6.28 -12.01 16.14
C ALA A 44 5.34 -10.83 15.82
N HIS A 45 5.34 -10.32 14.59
CA HIS A 45 4.48 -9.23 14.11
C HIS A 45 4.47 -8.01 15.03
N LYS A 46 5.66 -7.54 15.39
CA LYS A 46 5.85 -6.47 16.38
C LYS A 46 5.14 -5.18 15.96
N LEU A 47 4.67 -4.44 16.97
CA LEU A 47 4.12 -3.10 16.79
C LEU A 47 5.26 -2.12 16.44
N LEU A 48 5.23 -1.56 15.24
CA LEU A 48 6.19 -0.56 14.77
C LEU A 48 5.77 0.85 15.21
N SER A 49 4.49 1.16 15.05
CA SER A 49 3.93 2.46 15.41
C SER A 49 2.42 2.37 15.59
N LYS A 50 1.80 3.46 16.05
CA LYS A 50 0.35 3.61 16.09
C LYS A 50 -0.01 5.02 15.66
N TYR A 51 -0.86 5.15 14.65
CA TYR A 51 -1.37 6.45 14.23
C TYR A 51 -2.18 7.06 15.37
N ALA A 52 -1.85 8.30 15.74
CA ALA A 52 -2.62 9.10 16.71
C ALA A 52 -3.85 9.76 16.07
N SER A 53 -3.87 9.84 14.73
CA SER A 53 -4.95 10.46 13.96
C SER A 53 -6.25 9.65 14.05
N ALA A 54 -7.34 10.33 14.38
CA ALA A 54 -8.70 9.78 14.29
C ALA A 54 -9.25 9.77 12.85
N VAL A 55 -8.55 10.42 11.90
CA VAL A 55 -9.00 10.52 10.52
C VAL A 55 -8.83 9.17 9.83
N ARG A 56 -9.96 8.60 9.41
CA ARG A 56 -10.00 7.38 8.61
C ARG A 56 -10.26 7.77 7.16
N TYR A 57 -9.35 7.37 6.29
CA TYR A 57 -9.54 7.49 4.84
C TYR A 57 -10.02 6.16 4.31
N GLU A 58 -11.21 6.15 3.71
CA GLU A 58 -11.71 5.00 2.97
C GLU A 58 -11.15 5.04 1.53
N PRO A 59 -10.42 4.01 1.10
CA PRO A 59 -9.90 3.97 -0.26
C PRO A 59 -11.05 3.85 -1.27
N LEU A 60 -11.00 4.65 -2.33
CA LEU A 60 -11.94 4.56 -3.46
C LEU A 60 -11.88 3.19 -4.15
N ILE A 61 -10.71 2.55 -4.12
CA ILE A 61 -10.49 1.17 -4.57
C ILE A 61 -10.21 0.31 -3.34
N PRO A 62 -11.20 -0.44 -2.82
CA PRO A 62 -11.00 -1.30 -1.66
C PRO A 62 -9.90 -2.34 -1.85
N LEU A 63 -9.17 -2.67 -0.78
CA LEU A 63 -8.15 -3.71 -0.81
C LEU A 63 -8.76 -5.08 -1.17
N GLY A 64 -8.14 -5.77 -2.13
CA GLY A 64 -8.61 -7.02 -2.71
C GLY A 64 -9.48 -6.84 -3.95
N THR A 65 -9.83 -5.61 -4.32
CA THR A 65 -10.55 -5.33 -5.57
C THR A 65 -9.75 -5.83 -6.75
N ARG A 66 -10.40 -6.58 -7.64
CA ARG A 66 -9.82 -7.07 -8.90
C ARG A 66 -10.48 -6.35 -10.08
N GLY A 67 -9.68 -5.93 -11.04
CA GLY A 67 -10.16 -5.18 -12.21
C GLY A 67 -9.22 -5.28 -13.41
N VAL A 68 -9.63 -4.65 -14.51
CA VAL A 68 -8.81 -4.52 -15.72
C VAL A 68 -8.42 -3.06 -15.89
N LEU A 69 -7.13 -2.80 -16.06
CA LEU A 69 -6.59 -1.47 -16.32
C LEU A 69 -5.49 -1.59 -17.37
N ARG A 70 -5.58 -0.76 -18.42
CA ARG A 70 -4.67 -0.81 -19.58
C ARG A 70 -4.56 -2.20 -20.21
N GLY A 71 -5.68 -2.92 -20.30
CA GLY A 71 -5.78 -4.26 -20.89
C GLY A 71 -5.28 -5.41 -20.01
N GLU A 72 -4.75 -5.12 -18.82
CA GLU A 72 -4.17 -6.12 -17.93
C GLU A 72 -5.01 -6.30 -16.67
N LYS A 73 -5.01 -7.51 -16.09
CA LYS A 73 -5.70 -7.80 -14.82
C LYS A 73 -4.86 -7.34 -13.63
N TRP A 74 -5.48 -6.69 -12.67
CA TRP A 74 -4.82 -6.21 -11.46
C TRP A 74 -5.64 -6.53 -10.20
N GLU A 75 -4.95 -6.75 -9.08
CA GLU A 75 -5.54 -6.75 -7.74
C GLU A 75 -4.96 -5.57 -6.94
N CYS A 76 -5.82 -4.77 -6.30
CA CYS A 76 -5.39 -3.73 -5.37
C CYS A 76 -4.98 -4.37 -4.04
N ILE A 77 -3.70 -4.35 -3.71
CA ILE A 77 -3.16 -5.07 -2.55
C ILE A 77 -2.64 -4.14 -1.44
N GLY A 78 -2.52 -2.85 -1.70
CA GLY A 78 -2.07 -1.85 -0.73
C GLY A 78 -2.67 -0.48 -1.01
N TYR A 79 -2.79 0.32 0.05
CA TYR A 79 -3.26 1.71 -0.01
C TYR A 79 -2.56 2.52 1.09
N MET A 80 -2.18 3.75 0.78
CA MET A 80 -1.76 4.73 1.77
C MET A 80 -2.21 6.13 1.42
N ARG A 81 -2.44 6.95 2.45
CA ARG A 81 -2.65 8.39 2.31
C ARG A 81 -1.33 9.10 2.58
N ARG A 82 -1.00 10.06 1.71
CA ARG A 82 0.18 10.92 1.84
C ARG A 82 -0.27 12.36 1.98
N ALA A 83 0.55 13.16 2.66
CA ALA A 83 0.38 14.59 2.76
C ALA A 83 1.74 15.28 2.75
N VAL A 84 1.81 16.46 2.13
CA VAL A 84 2.96 17.37 2.25
C VAL A 84 2.45 18.77 2.56
N ARG A 85 3.12 19.46 3.49
CA ARG A 85 2.83 20.86 3.79
C ARG A 85 3.74 21.76 2.97
N TYR A 86 3.14 22.62 2.15
CA TYR A 86 3.85 23.60 1.33
C TYR A 86 3.20 24.98 1.47
N TYR A 87 4.00 25.97 1.90
CA TYR A 87 3.52 27.32 2.23
C TYR A 87 2.26 27.35 3.13
N GLY A 88 2.23 26.48 4.14
CA GLY A 88 1.14 26.42 5.11
C GLY A 88 -0.13 25.71 4.62
N VAL A 89 -0.13 25.19 3.39
CA VAL A 89 -1.24 24.39 2.83
C VAL A 89 -0.83 22.92 2.83
N ASP A 90 -1.74 22.05 3.28
CA ASP A 90 -1.57 20.60 3.20
C ASP A 90 -2.10 20.09 1.86
N TYR A 91 -1.23 19.44 1.10
CA TYR A 91 -1.57 18.76 -0.14
C TYR A 91 -1.59 17.26 0.11
N GLU A 92 -2.71 16.61 -0.16
CA GLU A 92 -2.91 15.20 0.12
C GLU A 92 -3.18 14.39 -1.15
N TRP A 93 -2.78 13.12 -1.14
CA TRP A 93 -3.07 12.18 -2.21
C TRP A 93 -3.15 10.74 -1.70
N GLY A 94 -3.85 9.90 -2.44
CA GLY A 94 -3.91 8.46 -2.23
C GLY A 94 -2.92 7.71 -3.14
N GLU A 95 -2.21 6.73 -2.59
CA GLU A 95 -1.34 5.84 -3.35
C GLU A 95 -1.85 4.40 -3.21
N TYR A 96 -2.18 3.77 -4.33
CA TYR A 96 -2.61 2.37 -4.41
C TYR A 96 -1.50 1.51 -5.00
N VAL A 97 -1.31 0.33 -4.43
CA VAL A 97 -0.41 -0.70 -4.97
C VAL A 97 -1.24 -1.77 -5.66
N LEU A 98 -1.03 -1.90 -6.96
CA LEU A 98 -1.63 -2.92 -7.81
C LEU A 98 -0.64 -4.05 -8.04
N HIS A 99 -1.13 -5.29 -8.05
CA HIS A 99 -0.33 -6.46 -8.34
C HIS A 99 -0.95 -7.30 -9.47
N ASN A 100 -0.08 -7.74 -10.38
CA ASN A 100 -0.37 -8.73 -11.40
C ASN A 100 0.71 -9.83 -11.31
N PRO A 101 0.35 -11.12 -11.24
CA PRO A 101 1.33 -12.20 -11.09
C PRO A 101 2.39 -12.29 -12.19
N LEU A 102 2.10 -11.80 -13.40
CA LEU A 102 2.99 -11.82 -14.56
C LEU A 102 3.71 -10.48 -14.78
N LYS A 103 3.11 -9.35 -14.38
CA LYS A 103 3.65 -8.00 -14.62
C LYS A 103 4.27 -7.33 -13.38
N GLY A 104 4.15 -7.97 -12.21
CA GLY A 104 4.65 -7.44 -10.95
C GLY A 104 3.76 -6.34 -10.38
N PHE A 105 4.38 -5.29 -9.84
CA PHE A 105 3.70 -4.20 -9.13
C PHE A 105 3.53 -2.96 -10.00
N ARG A 106 2.45 -2.22 -9.76
CA ARG A 106 2.22 -0.88 -10.30
C ARG A 106 1.66 0.03 -9.22
N TRP A 107 1.94 1.31 -9.35
CA TRP A 107 1.37 2.33 -8.49
C TRP A 107 0.29 3.09 -9.24
N LEU A 108 -0.82 3.34 -8.55
CA LEU A 108 -1.87 4.20 -9.04
C LEU A 108 -2.05 5.32 -8.00
N ILE A 109 -1.81 6.56 -8.40
CA ILE A 109 -1.89 7.74 -7.55
C ILE A 109 -3.18 8.47 -7.86
N GLU A 110 -3.94 8.83 -6.83
CA GLU A 110 -5.17 9.63 -6.90
C GLU A 110 -4.96 10.95 -6.16
N SER A 111 -5.20 12.07 -6.85
CA SER A 111 -5.11 13.41 -6.27
C SER A 111 -6.16 14.30 -6.92
N ASP A 112 -7.10 14.79 -6.11
CA ASP A 112 -8.20 15.66 -6.54
C ASP A 112 -8.94 15.14 -7.78
N GLY A 113 -9.24 13.83 -7.81
CA GLY A 113 -9.92 13.16 -8.92
C GLY A 113 -9.06 12.88 -10.15
N HIS A 114 -7.79 13.32 -10.17
CA HIS A 114 -6.82 12.95 -11.18
C HIS A 114 -6.12 11.65 -10.81
N TRP A 115 -5.82 10.84 -11.83
CA TRP A 115 -5.22 9.53 -11.67
C TRP A 115 -3.94 9.39 -12.47
N THR A 116 -2.87 8.98 -11.82
CA THR A 116 -1.56 8.75 -12.45
C THR A 116 -1.09 7.32 -12.22
N PHE A 117 -0.66 6.65 -13.30
CA PHE A 117 -0.21 5.27 -13.27
C PHE A 117 1.32 5.20 -13.44
N TYR A 118 2.01 4.62 -12.46
CA TYR A 118 3.47 4.47 -12.46
C TYR A 118 3.91 3.02 -12.48
N GLU A 119 5.05 2.80 -13.12
CA GLU A 119 5.82 1.58 -13.08
C GLU A 119 7.05 1.77 -12.20
N THR A 120 7.30 0.81 -11.30
CA THR A 120 8.51 0.81 -10.48
C THR A 120 9.66 0.25 -11.30
N LEU A 121 10.74 1.02 -11.41
CA LEU A 121 11.99 0.56 -11.98
C LEU A 121 12.74 -0.31 -10.96
N THR A 122 13.40 -1.36 -11.43
CA THR A 122 14.24 -2.23 -10.59
C THR A 122 15.60 -1.60 -10.27
N GLU A 123 16.03 -0.65 -11.09
CA GLU A 123 17.33 0.00 -11.00
C GLU A 123 17.15 1.52 -11.07
N PRO A 124 17.99 2.30 -10.37
CA PRO A 124 18.02 3.73 -10.55
C PRO A 124 18.47 4.09 -11.98
N PRO A 125 18.11 5.29 -12.49
CA PRO A 125 18.62 5.75 -13.78
C PRO A 125 20.15 5.81 -13.76
N LEU A 126 20.79 5.42 -14.87
CA LEU A 126 22.23 5.57 -15.05
C LEU A 126 22.54 7.02 -15.42
N GLU A 127 23.41 7.68 -14.66
CA GLU A 127 23.94 8.99 -15.05
C GLU A 127 24.81 8.82 -16.30
N THR A 128 24.39 9.41 -17.42
CA THR A 128 25.26 9.58 -18.59
C THR A 128 25.87 10.97 -18.46
N GLY A 129 27.16 11.03 -18.11
CA GLY A 129 27.85 12.29 -17.79
C GLY A 129 27.71 13.36 -18.89
N SER A 130 27.60 14.62 -18.45
CA SER A 130 27.58 15.84 -19.25
C SER A 130 28.96 16.22 -19.80
#